data_AF-A0A2K8SU46-F1
#
_entry.id   AF-A0A2K8SU46-F1
#
_cell.length_a   1.000
_cell.length_b   1.000
_cell.length_c   1.000
_cell.angle_alpha   90.00
_cell.angle_beta   90.00
_cell.angle_gamma   90.00
#
_symmetry.space_group_name_H-M   'P 1'
#
loop_
_entity.id
_entity.type
_entity.pdbx_description
1 polymer ?
#
loop_
_entity_poly.entity_id
_entity_poly.type
_entity_poly.pdbx_seq_one_letter_code
_entity_poly.pdbx_strand_id
1 'polypeptide(L)' 'MKDENAEELRQILLEAVRIQEVSLGRRDEFGQRYILDFTLKWQNKSTIIRSAWIIEEGSDVPRLTTCYPL' A
#
# COMPACT_ATOMS: atom_id res chain seq x y z
N MET A 1 4.04 -21.23 6.97
CA MET A 1 2.63 -20.90 6.65
C MET A 1 2.22 -19.46 6.97
N LYS A 2 2.33 -18.93 8.22
CA LYS A 2 1.95 -17.51 8.47
C LYS A 2 2.96 -16.52 7.88
N ASP A 3 4.25 -16.81 8.02
CA ASP A 3 5.33 -15.93 7.53
C ASP A 3 5.42 -15.88 6.00
N GLU A 4 5.19 -17.00 5.31
CA GLU A 4 5.17 -17.06 3.84
C GLU A 4 4.07 -16.16 3.24
N ASN A 5 2.86 -16.20 3.83
CA ASN A 5 1.76 -15.35 3.39
C ASN A 5 2.05 -13.85 3.60
N ALA A 6 2.82 -13.51 4.65
CA ALA A 6 3.19 -12.13 4.94
C ALA A 6 4.22 -11.59 3.92
N GLU A 7 5.22 -12.39 3.55
CA GLU A 7 6.20 -11.99 2.54
C GLU A 7 5.56 -11.88 1.15
N GLU A 8 4.66 -12.79 0.77
CA GLU A 8 3.90 -12.70 -0.48
C GLU A 8 3.08 -11.41 -0.57
N LEU A 9 2.34 -11.06 0.49
CA LEU A 9 1.57 -9.81 0.54
C LEU A 9 2.49 -8.59 0.43
N ARG A 10 3.65 -8.61 1.09
CA ARG A 10 4.65 -7.55 1.02
C ARG A 10 5.15 -7.35 -0.41
N GLN A 11 5.50 -8.43 -1.12
CA GLN A 11 5.94 -8.34 -2.52
C GLN A 11 4.83 -7.77 -3.41
N ILE A 12 3.59 -8.22 -3.24
CA ILE A 12 2.44 -7.71 -4.00
C ILE A 12 2.23 -6.21 -3.75
N LEU A 13 2.33 -5.75 -2.49
CA LEU A 13 2.21 -4.32 -2.15
C LEU A 13 3.31 -3.48 -2.82
N LEU A 14 4.55 -3.93 -2.78
CA LEU A 14 5.68 -3.22 -3.38
C LEU A 14 5.55 -3.12 -4.91
N GLU A 15 5.10 -4.19 -5.55
CA GLU A 15 4.84 -4.18 -7.00
C GLU A 15 3.63 -3.30 -7.34
N ALA A 16 2.54 -3.36 -6.57
CA ALA A 16 1.36 -2.54 -6.78
C ALA A 16 1.68 -1.04 -6.71
N VAL A 17 2.47 -0.60 -5.72
CA VAL A 17 2.88 0.81 -5.57
C VAL A 17 3.70 1.33 -6.75
N ARG A 18 4.41 0.45 -7.47
CA ARG A 18 5.22 0.83 -8.63
C ARG A 18 4.41 1.03 -9.91
N ILE A 19 3.30 0.30 -10.05
CA ILE A 19 2.56 0.20 -11.32
C ILE A 19 1.17 0.85 -11.27
N GLN A 20 0.56 0.93 -10.09
CA GLN A 20 -0.79 1.44 -9.93
C GLN A 20 -0.77 2.95 -9.67
N GLU A 21 -1.80 3.64 -10.17
CA GLU A 21 -2.01 5.03 -9.83
C GLU A 21 -2.45 5.16 -8.37
N VAL A 22 -1.92 6.18 -7.70
CA VAL A 22 -2.24 6.48 -6.30
C VAL A 22 -3.11 7.74 -6.23
N SER A 23 -4.06 7.72 -5.31
CA SER A 23 -4.83 8.91 -4.96
C SER A 23 -4.04 9.78 -3.99
N LEU A 24 -4.00 11.08 -4.27
CA LEU A 24 -3.41 12.07 -3.36
C LEU A 24 -4.26 12.19 -2.09
N GLY A 25 -3.64 11.92 -0.95
CA GLY A 25 -4.20 12.19 0.36
C GLY A 25 -3.85 13.58 0.87
N ARG A 26 -4.11 13.80 2.16
CA ARG A 26 -3.76 15.05 2.85
C ARG A 26 -2.25 15.22 2.93
N ARG A 27 -1.76 16.40 2.56
CA ARG A 27 -0.43 16.92 2.92
C ARG A 27 -0.51 17.72 4.22
N ASP A 28 0.40 17.49 5.14
CA ASP A 28 0.59 18.30 6.34
C ASP A 28 2.07 18.35 6.74
N GLU A 29 2.37 18.85 7.94
CA GLU A 29 3.73 18.97 8.49
C GLU A 29 4.49 17.64 8.57
N PHE A 30 3.78 16.50 8.59
CA PHE A 30 4.41 15.18 8.61
C PHE A 30 4.77 14.68 7.20
N GLY A 31 4.29 15.34 6.14
CA GLY A 31 4.55 14.98 4.75
C GLY A 31 3.28 14.78 3.91
N GLN A 32 3.45 14.12 2.76
CA GLN A 32 2.38 13.85 1.81
C GLN A 32 1.86 12.43 1.95
N ARG A 33 0.54 12.26 2.13
CA ARG A 33 -0.10 10.95 2.15
C ARG A 33 -0.62 10.54 0.78
N TYR A 34 -0.63 9.24 0.55
CA TYR A 34 -1.12 8.61 -0.67
C TYR A 34 -1.98 7.41 -0.31
N ILE A 35 -3.03 7.18 -1.08
CA ILE A 35 -3.92 6.02 -0.92
C ILE A 35 -3.87 5.22 -2.22
N LEU A 36 -3.68 3.92 -2.09
CA LEU A 36 -3.66 2.97 -3.19
C LEU A 36 -4.66 1.86 -2.92
N ASP A 37 -5.64 1.74 -3.81
CA ASP A 37 -6.60 0.64 -3.82
C ASP A 37 -6.26 -0.31 -4.97
N PHE A 38 -6.09 -1.59 -4.68
CA PHE A 38 -5.78 -2.59 -5.69
C PHE A 38 -6.48 -3.92 -5.40
N THR A 39 -6.77 -4.69 -6.44
CA THR A 39 -7.36 -6.02 -6.28
C THR A 39 -6.30 -7.06 -5.95
N LEU A 40 -6.39 -7.65 -4.77
CA LEU A 40 -5.60 -8.82 -4.37
C LEU A 40 -6.35 -10.09 -4.78
N LYS A 41 -5.73 -10.92 -5.61
CA LYS A 41 -6.23 -12.26 -5.94
C LYS A 41 -5.52 -13.29 -5.07
N TRP A 42 -6.28 -14.06 -4.29
CA TRP A 42 -5.75 -15.07 -3.38
C TRP A 42 -6.64 -16.32 -3.40
N GLN A 43 -6.08 -17.47 -3.80
CA GLN A 43 -6.76 -18.78 -3.78
C GLN A 43 -8.20 -18.74 -4.31
N ASN A 44 -8.39 -18.28 -5.56
CA ASN A 44 -9.69 -18.07 -6.23
C ASN A 44 -10.63 -17.02 -5.64
N LYS A 45 -10.19 -16.25 -4.64
CA LYS A 45 -10.91 -15.07 -4.14
C LYS A 45 -10.23 -13.80 -4.63
N SER A 46 -11.02 -12.75 -4.81
CA SER A 46 -10.51 -11.40 -5.08
C SER A 46 -11.10 -10.46 -4.06
N THR A 47 -10.25 -9.64 -3.44
CA THR A 47 -10.67 -8.56 -2.54
C THR A 47 -9.95 -7.27 -2.93
N ILE A 48 -10.54 -6.13 -2.61
CA ILE A 48 -9.86 -4.84 -2.78
C ILE A 48 -9.10 -4.58 -1.49
N ILE A 49 -7.80 -4.33 -1.60
CA ILE A 49 -6.96 -3.91 -0.50
C ILE A 49 -6.74 -2.40 -0.64
N ARG A 50 -6.96 -1.67 0.44
CA ARG A 50 -6.56 -0.28 0.60
C ARG A 50 -5.26 -0.22 1.37
N SER A 51 -4.23 0.38 0.77
CA SER A 51 -2.96 0.68 1.41
C SER A 51 -2.73 2.19 1.44
N ALA A 52 -2.39 2.73 2.62
CA ALA A 52 -2.10 4.14 2.79
C ALA A 52 -0.61 4.33 3.10
N TRP A 53 0.01 5.25 2.39
CA TRP A 53 1.44 5.53 2.43
C TRP A 53 1.67 7.00 2.77
N ILE A 54 2.82 7.29 3.38
CA ILE A 54 3.29 8.66 3.61
C ILE A 54 4.71 8.80 3.08
N ILE A 55 4.97 9.86 2.33
CA ILE A 55 6.32 10.35 2.08
C ILE A 55 6.53 11.48 3.08
N GLU A 56 7.40 11.25 4.05
CA GLU A 56 7.67 12.22 5.13
C GLU A 56 8.37 13.47 4.58
N GLU A 57 8.15 14.61 5.21
CA GLU A 57 8.80 15.86 4.78
C GLU A 57 10.33 15.70 4.87
N GLY A 58 11.04 15.97 3.77
CA GLY A 58 12.48 15.74 3.66
C GLY A 58 12.91 14.30 3.36
N SER A 59 11.96 13.37 3.19
CA SER A 59 12.19 12.00 2.70
C SER A 59 11.72 11.87 1.25
N ASP A 60 12.36 10.97 0.50
CA ASP A 60 11.92 10.48 -0.80
C ASP A 60 11.41 9.03 -0.75
N VAL A 61 11.52 8.39 0.42
CA VAL A 61 11.12 6.99 0.63
C VAL A 61 9.70 6.94 1.19
N PRO A 62 8.73 6.32 0.50
CA PRO A 62 7.38 6.13 1.00
C PRO A 62 7.34 5.07 2.11
N ARG A 63 6.59 5.35 3.18
CA ARG A 63 6.36 4.44 4.31
C ARG A 63 4.89 4.01 4.37
N LEU A 64 4.66 2.71 4.50
CA LEU A 64 3.32 2.15 4.70
C LEU A 64 2.82 2.51 6.11
N THR A 65 1.59 3.03 6.19
CA THR A 65 0.96 3.44 7.46
C THR A 65 -0.22 2.55 7.85
N THR A 66 -1.02 2.12 6.87
CA THR A 66 -2.11 1.16 7.10
C THR A 66 -2.36 0.34 5.83
N CYS A 67 -2.82 -0.90 6.00
CA CYS A 67 -3.18 -1.80 4.92
C CYS A 67 -4.33 -2.71 5.40
N TYR A 68 -5.48 -2.66 4.73
CA TYR A 68 -6.66 -3.44 5.11
C TYR A 68 -7.56 -3.75 3.91
N PRO A 69 -8.32 -4.87 3.95
CA PRO A 69 -9.33 -5.16 2.93
C PRO A 69 -10.53 -4.22 3.05
N LEU A 70 -11.10 -3.82 1.92
CA LEU A 70 -12.35 -3.07 1.81
C LEU A 70 -13.58 -3.98 1.76
#